data_AF-A0A6L7WXF0-F1
#
_entry.id   AF-A0A6L7WXF0-F1
#
_cell.length_a   1.000
_cell.length_b   1.000
_cell.length_c   1.000
_cell.angle_alpha   90.00
_cell.angle_beta   90.00
_cell.angle_gamma   90.00
#
_symmetry.space_group_name_H-M   'P 1'
#
loop_
_entity.id
_entity.type
_entity.pdbx_description
1 polymer ?
#
loop_
_entity_poly.entity_id
_entity_poly.type
_entity_poly.pdbx_seq_one_letter_code
_entity_poly.pdbx_strand_id
1 'polypeptide(L)' 'MDVRVDSKVLYEADITADELQGKRVAVLGYGSQGHAHALNLRDSDADVVVALGPGFAARAPADAGGPLGGGAYKKIRGRP' A
#
# COMPACT_ATOMS: atom_id res chain seq x y z
N MET A 1 9.64 -37.50 5.84
CA MET A 1 10.28 -36.34 6.49
C MET A 1 9.18 -35.47 7.05
N ASP A 2 9.11 -35.31 8.37
CA ASP A 2 8.17 -34.42 9.05
C ASP A 2 8.85 -33.05 9.19
N VAL A 3 8.44 -32.06 8.40
CA VAL A 3 8.94 -30.69 8.52
C VAL A 3 8.06 -30.00 9.55
N ARG A 4 8.54 -29.90 10.79
CA ARG A 4 7.92 -29.00 11.77
C ARG A 4 8.27 -27.57 11.37
N VAL A 5 7.26 -26.78 11.03
CA VAL A 5 7.39 -25.34 10.96
C VAL A 5 7.04 -24.79 12.34
N ASP A 6 8.06 -24.45 13.12
CA ASP A 6 7.89 -23.67 14.36
C ASP A 6 7.40 -22.27 13.97
N SER A 7 6.08 -22.07 14.04
CA SER A 7 5.42 -20.83 13.63
C SER A 7 5.34 -19.88 14.82
N LYS A 8 6.24 -18.89 14.89
CA LYS A 8 6.16 -17.81 15.87
C LYS A 8 5.08 -16.80 15.43
N VAL A 9 4.06 -16.58 16.25
CA VAL A 9 3.10 -15.49 16.06
C VAL A 9 3.77 -14.19 16.51
N LEU A 10 3.80 -13.19 15.63
CA LEU A 10 4.35 -11.87 15.91
C LEU A 10 3.21 -10.89 16.16
N TYR A 11 3.39 -10.02 17.13
CA TYR A 11 2.47 -8.94 17.46
C TYR A 11 3.15 -7.58 17.24
N GLU A 12 2.40 -6.50 17.45
CA GLU A 12 2.90 -5.13 17.31
C GLU A 12 4.17 -4.88 18.14
N ALA A 13 4.24 -5.44 19.36
CA ALA A 13 5.41 -5.34 20.24
C ALA A 13 6.69 -6.01 19.69
N ASP A 14 6.56 -6.91 18.71
CA ASP A 14 7.69 -7.57 18.04
C ASP A 14 8.18 -6.79 16.81
N ILE A 15 7.54 -5.67 16.45
CA ILE A 15 7.78 -4.93 15.20
C ILE A 15 8.22 -3.50 15.52
N THR A 16 9.19 -2.98 14.76
CA THR A 16 9.56 -1.57 14.83
C THR A 16 8.68 -0.77 13.88
N ALA A 17 7.68 -0.05 14.41
CA ALA A 17 6.71 0.71 13.62
C ALA A 17 7.34 1.81 12.74
N ASP A 18 8.54 2.26 13.09
CA ASP A 18 9.20 3.39 12.45
C ASP A 18 9.97 3.01 11.16
N GLU A 19 10.05 1.73 10.79
CA GLU A 19 10.85 1.31 9.62
C GLU A 19 10.36 1.91 8.30
N LEU A 20 9.08 2.29 8.22
CA LEU A 20 8.47 2.93 7.06
C LEU A 20 8.45 4.46 7.17
N GLN A 21 8.82 5.04 8.32
CA GLN A 21 8.85 6.50 8.49
C GLN A 21 9.88 7.13 7.55
N GLY A 22 9.48 8.24 6.92
CA GLY A 22 10.31 8.95 5.94
C GLY A 22 10.51 8.21 4.61
N LYS A 23 10.02 6.97 4.46
CA LYS A 23 10.04 6.22 3.20
C LYS A 23 8.74 6.40 2.43
N ARG A 24 8.86 6.44 1.10
CA ARG A 24 7.70 6.42 0.20
C ARG A 24 7.37 4.99 -0.22
N VAL A 25 6.13 4.58 -0.02
CA VAL A 25 5.62 3.27 -0.39
C VAL A 25 4.80 3.38 -1.67
N ALA A 26 5.17 2.63 -2.70
CA ALA A 26 4.42 2.56 -3.95
C ALA A 26 3.55 1.30 -3.99
N VAL A 27 2.24 1.48 -4.10
CA VAL A 27 1.27 0.40 -4.29
C VAL A 27 0.94 0.29 -5.78
N LEU A 28 1.32 -0.84 -6.38
CA LEU A 28 1.09 -1.11 -7.80
C LEU A 28 -0.23 -1.88 -7.97
N GLY A 29 -1.22 -1.22 -8.57
CA GLY A 29 -2.56 -1.76 -8.71
C GLY A 29 -3.46 -1.49 -7.50
N TYR A 30 -4.75 -1.30 -7.78
CA TYR A 30 -5.74 -0.91 -6.77
C TYR A 30 -6.98 -1.83 -6.81
N GLY A 31 -6.72 -3.14 -6.79
CA GLY A 31 -7.75 -4.16 -6.53
C GLY A 31 -8.03 -4.29 -5.03
N SER A 32 -8.67 -5.40 -4.60
CA SER A 32 -9.00 -5.64 -3.18
C SER A 32 -7.81 -5.46 -2.22
N GLN A 33 -6.69 -6.14 -2.48
CA GLN A 33 -5.50 -6.06 -1.62
C GLN A 33 -4.79 -4.70 -1.72
N GLY A 34 -4.67 -4.15 -2.94
CA GLY A 34 -4.02 -2.85 -3.15
C GLY A 34 -4.76 -1.71 -2.47
N HIS A 35 -6.09 -1.71 -2.56
CA HIS A 35 -6.95 -0.76 -1.90
C HIS A 35 -6.83 -0.86 -0.36
N ALA A 36 -6.98 -2.07 0.20
CA ALA A 36 -6.89 -2.27 1.64
C ALA A 36 -5.52 -1.85 2.20
N HIS A 37 -4.42 -2.28 1.57
CA HIS A 37 -3.07 -1.89 2.01
C HIS A 37 -2.83 -0.39 1.88
N ALA A 38 -3.26 0.22 0.78
CA ALA A 38 -3.05 1.64 0.54
C ALA A 38 -3.74 2.53 1.58
N LEU A 39 -4.99 2.19 1.96
CA LEU A 39 -5.71 2.91 3.00
C LEU A 39 -5.15 2.65 4.40
N ASN A 40 -4.83 1.40 4.73
CA ASN A 40 -4.27 1.06 6.05
C ASN A 40 -2.92 1.76 6.26
N LEU A 41 -2.03 1.72 5.28
CA LEU A 41 -0.73 2.39 5.35
C LEU A 41 -0.88 3.91 5.46
N ARG A 42 -1.83 4.50 4.73
CA ARG A 42 -2.14 5.94 4.84
C ARG A 42 -2.62 6.29 6.24
N ASP A 43 -3.50 5.48 6.81
CA ASP A 43 -4.06 5.69 8.14
C ASP A 43 -3.04 5.38 9.25
N SER A 44 -1.95 4.67 8.93
CA SER A 44 -0.74 4.50 9.76
C SER A 44 0.36 5.53 9.46
N ASP A 45 0.02 6.69 8.89
CA ASP A 45 0.93 7.81 8.61
C ASP A 45 2.09 7.53 7.62
N ALA A 46 2.00 6.47 6.81
CA ALA A 46 3.01 6.21 5.77
C ALA A 46 2.83 7.13 4.53
N ASP A 47 3.93 7.48 3.85
CA ASP A 47 3.89 8.21 2.57
C ASP A 47 3.55 7.26 1.42
N VAL A 48 2.26 7.10 1.12
CA VAL A 48 1.79 6.14 0.11
C VAL A 48 1.46 6.81 -1.23
N VAL A 49 1.93 6.19 -2.31
CA VAL A 49 1.54 6.52 -3.69
C VAL A 49 0.94 5.30 -4.37
N VAL A 50 -0.11 5.50 -5.18
CA VAL A 50 -0.72 4.44 -5.99
C VAL A 50 -0.40 4.67 -7.45
N ALA A 51 0.01 3.60 -8.13
CA ALA A 51 0.20 3.57 -9.57
C ALA A 51 -0.74 2.55 -10.21
N LEU A 52 -1.42 2.98 -11.27
CA LEU A 52 -2.31 2.14 -12.08
C LEU A 52 -1.76 2.02 -13.49
N GLY A 53 -1.72 0.80 -14.01
CA GLY A 53 -1.32 0.57 -15.40
C GLY A 53 -2.34 1.17 -16.40
N PRO A 54 -1.90 1.49 -17.63
CA PRO A 54 -2.72 2.18 -18.64
C PRO A 54 -4.01 1.43 -19.02
N GLY A 55 -4.05 0.10 -18.90
CA GLY A 55 -5.26 -0.70 -19.14
C GLY A 55 -6.25 -0.75 -17.96
N PHE A 56 -5.81 -0.40 -16.75
CA PHE A 56 -6.62 -0.45 -15.52
C PHE A 56 -7.12 0.94 -15.09
N ALA A 57 -6.56 1.97 -15.71
CA ALA A 57 -6.95 3.37 -15.67
C ALA A 57 -8.46 3.63 -15.65
N ALA A 58 -9.18 3.06 -16.62
CA ALA A 58 -10.63 3.29 -16.80
C ALA A 58 -11.49 2.65 -15.71
N ARG A 59 -10.91 1.74 -14.91
CA ARG A 59 -11.58 1.03 -13.81
C ARG A 59 -11.07 1.47 -12.44
N ALA A 60 -10.31 2.57 -12.38
CA ALA A 60 -9.77 3.12 -11.15
C ALA A 60 -10.91 3.56 -10.21
N PRO A 61 -10.96 3.06 -8.96
CA PRO A 61 -11.80 3.64 -7.93
C PRO A 61 -11.48 5.12 -7.72
N ALA A 62 -12.49 5.94 -7.39
CA ALA A 62 -12.35 7.40 -7.31
C ALA A 62 -11.26 7.86 -6.31
N ASP A 63 -11.05 7.05 -5.28
CA ASP A 63 -10.06 7.21 -4.21
C ASP A 63 -8.65 6.73 -4.61
N ALA A 64 -8.53 5.82 -5.58
CA ALA A 64 -7.25 5.35 -6.14
C ALA A 64 -6.42 6.46 -6.79
N GLY A 65 -7.10 7.55 -7.19
CA GLY A 65 -6.52 8.55 -8.06
C GLY A 65 -6.68 8.18 -9.53
N GLY A 66 -6.85 9.22 -10.36
CA GLY A 66 -7.06 9.06 -11.78
C GLY A 66 -5.87 8.36 -12.48
N PRO A 67 -6.08 7.94 -13.73
CA PRO A 67 -5.09 7.23 -14.50
C PRO A 67 -3.89 8.10 -14.87
N LEU A 68 -2.75 7.44 -15.02
CA LEU A 68 -1.47 8.09 -15.06
C LEU A 68 -0.75 7.67 -16.34
N GLY A 69 -0.84 8.53 -17.36
CA GLY A 69 0.02 8.42 -18.54
C GLY A 69 1.46 8.76 -18.16
N GLY A 70 2.44 7.99 -18.65
CA GLY A 70 3.85 8.39 -18.69
C GLY A 70 4.52 8.70 -17.35
N GLY A 71 4.30 7.89 -16.31
CA GLY A 71 5.07 7.98 -15.06
C GLY A 71 4.44 8.77 -13.92
N ALA A 72 3.17 9.17 -14.06
CA ALA A 72 2.48 9.82 -12.96
C ALA A 72 2.06 8.79 -11.87
N TYR A 73 2.03 9.21 -10.61
CA TYR A 73 1.54 8.47 -9.44
C TYR A 73 0.73 9.45 -8.60
N LYS A 74 -0.35 9.02 -7.93
CA LYS A 74 -1.10 9.91 -7.03
C LYS A 74 -0.74 9.59 -5.59
N LYS A 75 -0.29 10.60 -4.86
CA LYS A 75 -0.13 10.52 -3.41
C LYS A 75 -1.51 10.45 -2.75
N ILE A 76 -1.72 9.43 -1.94
CA ILE A 76 -2.90 9.34 -1.10
C ILE A 76 -2.61 10.16 0.14
N ARG A 77 -3.28 11.30 0.31
CA ARG A 77 -3.09 12.16 1.48
C ARG A 77 -3.85 11.56 2.66
N GLY A 78 -3.18 11.40 3.80
CA GLY A 78 -3.80 11.08 5.09
C GLY A 78 -4.74 12.20 5.57
N ARG A 79 -5.50 11.95 6.65
CA ARG A 79 -6.31 12.98 7.30
C ARG A 79 -5.42 14.14 7.78
N PRO A 80 -5.96 15.38 7.82
CA PRO A 80 -5.27 16.50 8.44
C PRO A 80 -4.98 16.28 9.92
#